data_AF-A0A944BUQ5-F1
#
_entry.id   AF-A0A944BUQ5-F1
#
_cell.length_a   1.000
_cell.length_b   1.000
_cell.length_c   1.000
_cell.angle_alpha   90.00
_cell.angle_beta   90.00
_cell.angle_gamma   90.00
#
_symmetry.space_group_name_H-M   'P 1'
#
loop_
_entity.id
_entity.type
_entity.pdbx_description
1 polymer ?
#
loop_
_entity_poly.entity_id
_entity_poly.type
_entity_poly.pdbx_seq_one_letter_code
_entity_poly.pdbx_strand_id
1 'polypeptide(L)'
;MKKIACMLSMLLILISANAQTLRGDVNGDGKVNASDVSDLVTIILNAGLTEDDIYKKYNTPAISWIDDDFAAFDKQGKLTPVYQKLHDFCIAKGIYGDLALRPFSSPADAWIPTGMVDICKQWQSEGFEFLYHPNHSEGWYDRDAQHPHDASKIEASALDCIKAFKLYGLNAPSILVWPGNSAEFPDNMPIVKKLFECAVAATYNLINHNSDNDRHSLKRLSFESLSRGWLTKTQMKKRIKDAIDNGDWVILGSHFNSISDSETPDETSYNIANVLEILEYAHSLCPIRHTSDVWNQRKPMWLLLGK
;
A
#
# COMPACT_ATOMS: atom_id res chain seq x y z
N MET A 1 -19.98 12.60 36.14
CA MET A 1 -19.28 13.91 36.28
C MET A 1 -17.79 13.77 36.58
N LYS A 2 -17.34 13.01 37.59
CA LYS A 2 -15.89 12.84 37.89
C LYS A 2 -15.04 12.26 36.74
N LYS A 3 -15.57 11.30 35.97
CA LYS A 3 -14.88 10.75 34.77
C LYS A 3 -14.71 11.79 33.65
N ILE A 4 -15.73 12.61 33.39
CA ILE A 4 -15.71 13.66 32.36
C ILE A 4 -14.71 14.76 32.73
N ALA A 5 -14.66 15.15 34.00
CA ALA A 5 -13.67 16.11 34.49
C ALA A 5 -12.23 15.57 34.36
N CYS A 6 -12.00 14.30 34.70
CA CYS A 6 -10.69 13.66 34.54
C CYS A 6 -10.26 13.53 33.06
N MET A 7 -11.21 13.24 32.16
CA MET A 7 -10.99 13.22 30.71
C MET A 7 -10.69 14.61 30.16
N LEU A 8 -11.39 15.67 30.62
CA LEU A 8 -11.07 17.05 30.27
C LEU A 8 -9.70 17.49 30.80
N SER A 9 -9.31 17.03 32.00
CA SER A 9 -7.99 17.32 32.56
C SER A 9 -6.88 16.61 31.79
N MET A 10 -7.06 15.36 31.36
CA MET A 10 -6.12 14.67 30.48
C MET A 10 -6.05 15.33 29.09
N LEU A 11 -7.20 15.76 28.54
CA LEU A 11 -7.25 16.51 27.28
C LEU A 11 -6.45 17.82 27.38
N LEU A 12 -6.55 18.55 28.49
CA LEU A 12 -5.74 19.75 28.73
C LEU A 12 -4.24 19.44 28.88
N ILE A 13 -3.88 18.34 29.55
CA ILE A 13 -2.49 17.94 29.76
C ILE A 13 -1.82 17.49 28.45
N LEU A 14 -2.54 16.73 27.60
CA LEU A 14 -2.07 16.31 26.28
C LEU A 14 -1.85 17.49 25.32
N ILE A 15 -2.72 18.51 25.37
CA ILE A 15 -2.56 19.73 24.58
C ILE A 15 -1.33 20.55 25.05
N SER A 16 -0.95 20.43 26.33
CA SER A 16 0.17 21.21 26.90
C SER A 16 1.56 20.58 26.74
N ALA A 17 1.66 19.29 26.41
CA ALA A 17 2.94 18.56 26.45
C ALA A 17 3.74 18.51 25.11
N ASN A 18 3.11 18.75 23.95
CA ASN A 18 3.78 18.66 22.63
C ASN A 18 3.77 19.98 21.85
N ALA A 19 4.17 21.07 22.49
CA ALA A 19 4.26 22.37 21.86
C ALA A 19 5.49 22.49 20.93
N GLN A 20 5.46 21.87 19.75
CA GLN A 20 6.17 22.39 18.55
C GLN A 20 5.79 21.77 17.19
N THR A 21 4.67 21.04 17.07
CA THR A 21 4.08 20.67 15.77
C THR A 21 2.69 21.31 15.66
N LEU A 22 2.36 21.80 14.46
CA LEU A 22 1.19 22.63 14.12
C LEU A 22 -0.02 22.36 15.03
N ARG A 23 -0.42 23.33 15.87
CA ARG A 23 -1.51 23.20 16.85
C ARG A 23 -2.79 22.66 16.17
N GLY A 24 -3.04 21.35 16.27
CA GLY A 24 -4.26 20.70 15.77
C GLY A 24 -4.08 19.59 14.73
N ASP A 25 -2.87 19.34 14.23
CA ASP A 25 -2.58 18.16 13.38
C ASP A 25 -2.37 16.94 14.30
N VAL A 26 -3.46 16.21 14.54
CA VAL A 26 -3.50 15.10 15.51
C VAL A 26 -2.90 13.84 14.90
N ASN A 27 -3.05 13.65 13.58
CA ASN A 27 -2.63 12.43 12.91
C ASN A 27 -1.26 12.54 12.21
N GLY A 28 -0.65 13.72 12.18
CA GLY A 28 0.68 13.97 11.61
C GLY A 28 0.71 13.96 10.08
N ASP A 29 -0.42 14.21 9.41
CA ASP A 29 -0.53 14.29 7.95
C ASP A 29 -0.13 15.68 7.39
N GLY A 30 0.28 16.61 8.25
CA GLY A 30 0.68 17.96 7.86
C GLY A 30 -0.49 18.89 7.53
N LYS A 31 -1.73 18.50 7.83
CA LYS A 31 -2.95 19.31 7.65
C LYS A 31 -3.72 19.40 8.97
N VAL A 32 -4.67 20.33 9.02
CA VAL A 32 -5.62 20.45 10.13
C VAL A 32 -7.02 20.45 9.53
N ASN A 33 -7.75 19.33 9.66
CA ASN A 33 -9.04 19.09 9.02
C ASN A 33 -9.97 18.16 9.85
N ALA A 34 -11.10 17.73 9.27
CA ALA A 34 -12.09 16.91 9.99
C ALA A 34 -11.58 15.49 10.34
N SER A 35 -10.57 15.00 9.64
CA SER A 35 -9.87 13.75 9.96
C SER A 35 -9.24 13.84 11.35
N ASP A 36 -8.58 14.97 11.67
CA ASP A 36 -7.96 15.19 12.99
C ASP A 36 -8.96 15.12 14.14
N VAL A 37 -10.19 15.62 13.94
CA VAL A 37 -11.26 15.52 14.95
C VAL A 37 -11.69 14.07 15.14
N SER A 38 -11.79 13.31 14.05
CA SER A 38 -12.18 11.89 14.10
C SER A 38 -11.10 11.04 14.78
N ASP A 39 -9.84 11.33 14.48
CA ASP A 39 -8.68 10.70 15.09
C ASP A 39 -8.56 11.08 16.57
N LEU A 40 -8.82 12.33 16.94
CA LEU A 40 -8.90 12.78 18.34
C LEU A 40 -10.02 12.05 19.11
N VAL A 41 -11.21 11.90 18.52
CA VAL A 41 -12.30 11.13 19.14
C VAL A 41 -11.88 9.67 19.35
N THR A 42 -11.18 9.08 18.38
CA THR A 42 -10.63 7.73 18.50
C THR A 42 -9.66 7.62 19.68
N ILE A 43 -8.74 8.59 19.83
CA ILE A 43 -7.82 8.67 20.97
C ILE A 43 -8.59 8.77 22.30
N ILE A 44 -9.57 9.65 22.38
CA ILE A 44 -10.36 9.87 23.60
C ILE A 44 -11.16 8.61 23.99
N LEU A 45 -11.77 7.92 23.02
CA LEU A 45 -12.57 6.71 23.27
C LEU A 45 -11.72 5.50 23.71
N ASN A 46 -10.44 5.49 23.36
CA ASN A 46 -9.49 4.44 23.75
C ASN A 46 -8.52 4.91 24.85
N ALA A 47 -8.81 6.05 25.50
CA ALA A 47 -7.99 6.56 26.58
C ALA A 47 -7.91 5.54 27.72
N GLY A 48 -6.68 5.20 28.13
CA GLY A 48 -6.40 4.26 29.20
C GLY A 48 -6.17 2.81 28.76
N LEU A 49 -6.20 2.51 27.46
CA LEU A 49 -5.65 1.26 26.94
C LEU A 49 -4.12 1.25 27.09
N THR A 50 -3.57 0.10 27.48
CA THR A 50 -2.12 -0.14 27.37
C THR A 50 -1.74 -0.45 25.92
N GLU A 51 -0.45 -0.37 25.60
CA GLU A 51 0.06 -0.81 24.30
C GLU A 51 -0.33 -2.28 23.99
N ASP A 52 -0.27 -3.16 24.99
CA ASP A 52 -0.73 -4.55 24.86
C ASP A 52 -2.21 -4.67 24.52
N ASP A 53 -3.08 -3.83 25.12
CA ASP A 53 -4.51 -3.82 24.83
C ASP A 53 -4.77 -3.34 23.39
N ILE A 54 -4.00 -2.35 22.93
CA ILE A 54 -4.06 -1.83 21.56
C ILE A 54 -3.67 -2.95 20.57
N TYR A 55 -2.55 -3.63 20.78
CA TYR A 55 -2.14 -4.73 19.90
C TYR A 55 -3.13 -5.88 19.90
N LYS A 56 -3.63 -6.32 21.07
CA LYS A 56 -4.65 -7.37 21.14
C LYS A 56 -5.93 -7.01 20.38
N LYS A 57 -6.29 -5.73 20.36
CA LYS A 57 -7.50 -5.24 19.72
C LYS A 57 -7.37 -5.09 18.20
N TYR A 58 -6.21 -4.60 17.74
CA TYR A 58 -6.07 -4.15 16.35
C TYR A 58 -5.08 -4.98 15.52
N ASN A 59 -4.11 -5.68 16.13
CA ASN A 59 -3.15 -6.51 15.42
C ASN A 59 -3.73 -7.90 15.09
N THR A 60 -4.71 -7.92 14.18
CA THR A 60 -5.36 -9.16 13.72
C THR A 60 -4.73 -9.66 12.43
N PRO A 61 -4.46 -10.97 12.26
CA PRO A 61 -3.84 -11.50 11.05
C PRO A 61 -4.51 -10.99 9.78
N ALA A 62 -3.71 -10.54 8.81
CA ALA A 62 -4.22 -10.00 7.56
C ALA A 62 -3.29 -10.27 6.39
N ILE A 63 -3.87 -10.48 5.21
CA ILE A 63 -3.14 -10.54 3.95
C ILE A 63 -3.76 -9.51 2.99
N SER A 64 -2.89 -8.74 2.37
CA SER A 64 -3.20 -7.93 1.18
C SER A 64 -2.27 -8.33 0.06
N TRP A 65 -2.63 -8.01 -1.18
CA TRP A 65 -1.77 -8.24 -2.34
C TRP A 65 -1.80 -7.00 -3.22
N ILE A 66 -0.63 -6.55 -3.65
CA ILE A 66 -0.43 -5.42 -4.54
C ILE A 66 0.37 -5.89 -5.74
N ASP A 67 -0.16 -5.65 -6.93
CA ASP A 67 0.62 -5.65 -8.16
C ASP A 67 1.12 -4.24 -8.47
N ASP A 68 2.44 -4.09 -8.55
CA ASP A 68 3.08 -2.82 -8.88
C ASP A 68 3.18 -2.64 -10.39
N ASP A 69 3.31 -1.38 -10.81
CA ASP A 69 3.44 -1.01 -12.22
C ASP A 69 2.38 -1.73 -13.08
N PHE A 70 1.12 -1.72 -12.63
CA PHE A 70 -0.02 -2.24 -13.37
C PHE A 70 -0.14 -1.46 -14.68
N ALA A 71 0.49 -1.99 -15.72
CA ALA A 71 0.84 -1.17 -16.87
C ALA A 71 1.29 -1.97 -18.11
N ALA A 72 1.21 -3.29 -18.13
CA ALA A 72 1.58 -4.06 -19.32
C ALA A 72 0.38 -4.27 -20.25
N PHE A 73 0.09 -3.24 -21.02
CA PHE A 73 -0.78 -3.32 -22.17
C PHE A 73 0.07 -3.47 -23.43
N ASP A 74 -0.40 -4.27 -24.39
CA ASP A 74 0.22 -4.28 -25.71
C ASP A 74 0.11 -2.90 -26.37
N LYS A 75 0.80 -2.72 -27.52
CA LYS A 75 0.75 -1.47 -28.28
C LYS A 75 -0.66 -1.10 -28.79
N GLN A 76 -1.64 -2.00 -28.63
CA GLN A 76 -3.04 -1.83 -29.02
C GLN A 76 -3.96 -1.58 -27.81
N GLY A 77 -3.41 -1.46 -26.59
CA GLY A 77 -4.17 -1.18 -25.38
C GLY A 77 -4.90 -2.39 -24.82
N LYS A 78 -4.50 -3.62 -25.17
CA LYS A 78 -5.06 -4.86 -24.60
C LYS A 78 -4.17 -5.40 -23.50
N LEU A 79 -4.78 -6.08 -22.53
CA LEU A 79 -4.04 -6.82 -21.53
C LEU A 79 -3.14 -7.86 -22.21
N THR A 80 -1.91 -7.99 -21.72
CA THR A 80 -1.08 -9.13 -22.11
C THR A 80 -1.70 -10.43 -21.60
N PRO A 81 -1.40 -11.58 -22.23
CA PRO A 81 -1.96 -12.88 -21.83
C PRO A 81 -1.74 -13.22 -20.35
N VAL A 82 -0.62 -12.81 -19.77
CA VAL A 82 -0.29 -13.04 -18.36
C VAL A 82 -1.29 -12.32 -17.45
N TYR A 83 -1.60 -11.05 -17.74
CA TYR A 83 -2.61 -10.31 -16.96
C TYR A 83 -4.01 -10.85 -17.16
N GLN A 84 -4.34 -11.38 -18.34
CA GLN A 84 -5.62 -12.07 -18.54
C GLN A 84 -5.71 -13.36 -17.70
N LYS A 85 -4.64 -14.17 -17.63
CA LYS A 85 -4.58 -15.35 -16.77
C LYS A 85 -4.76 -14.98 -15.29
N LEU A 86 -4.12 -13.90 -14.84
CA LEU A 86 -4.27 -13.37 -13.49
C LEU A 86 -5.72 -12.99 -13.20
N HIS A 87 -6.32 -12.21 -14.10
CA HIS A 87 -7.70 -11.76 -13.99
C HIS A 87 -8.67 -12.93 -13.83
N ASP A 88 -8.63 -13.88 -14.76
CA ASP A 88 -9.52 -15.03 -14.79
C ASP A 88 -9.37 -15.87 -13.50
N PHE A 89 -8.14 -16.06 -13.03
CA PHE A 89 -7.86 -16.75 -11.77
C PHE A 89 -8.46 -16.01 -10.57
N CYS A 90 -8.23 -14.70 -10.47
CA CYS A 90 -8.74 -13.86 -9.38
C CYS A 90 -10.27 -13.88 -9.31
N ILE A 91 -10.94 -13.73 -10.45
CA ILE A 91 -12.41 -13.83 -10.54
C ILE A 91 -12.89 -15.21 -10.10
N ALA A 92 -12.26 -16.28 -10.60
CA ALA A 92 -12.65 -17.65 -10.27
C ALA A 92 -12.46 -18.00 -8.79
N LYS A 93 -11.46 -17.40 -8.12
CA LYS A 93 -11.11 -17.68 -6.73
C LYS A 93 -11.69 -16.68 -5.72
N GLY A 94 -12.25 -15.56 -6.18
CA GLY A 94 -12.66 -14.46 -5.32
C GLY A 94 -11.48 -13.77 -4.63
N ILE A 95 -10.34 -13.69 -5.33
CA ILE A 95 -9.12 -13.04 -4.82
C ILE A 95 -9.00 -11.67 -5.48
N TYR A 96 -9.30 -10.62 -4.72
CA TYR A 96 -9.24 -9.23 -5.20
C TYR A 96 -8.10 -8.51 -4.48
N GLY A 97 -7.04 -8.24 -5.24
CA GLY A 97 -5.91 -7.43 -4.77
C GLY A 97 -6.00 -6.00 -5.25
N ASP A 98 -4.94 -5.25 -4.96
CA ASP A 98 -4.81 -3.87 -5.38
C ASP A 98 -3.82 -3.76 -6.54
N LEU A 99 -4.09 -2.83 -7.45
CA LEU A 99 -3.31 -2.60 -8.66
C LEU A 99 -2.72 -1.20 -8.59
N ALA A 100 -1.40 -1.11 -8.44
CA ALA A 100 -0.68 0.15 -8.39
C ALA A 100 -0.57 0.71 -9.81
N LEU A 101 -1.46 1.64 -10.14
CA LEU A 101 -1.58 2.16 -11.50
C LEU A 101 -0.66 3.37 -11.65
N ARG A 102 0.24 3.27 -12.64
CA ARG A 102 1.08 4.36 -13.08
C ARG A 102 0.42 5.16 -14.19
N PRO A 103 -0.06 6.39 -13.93
CA PRO A 103 -0.49 7.25 -15.02
C PRO A 103 0.75 7.66 -15.83
N PHE A 104 0.76 7.26 -17.09
CA PHE A 104 1.81 7.63 -18.03
C PHE A 104 1.60 9.09 -18.43
N SER A 105 2.53 9.94 -17.97
CA SER A 105 2.70 11.35 -18.32
C SER A 105 1.57 12.33 -17.95
N SER A 106 1.98 13.59 -17.81
CA SER A 106 1.15 14.79 -17.66
C SER A 106 -0.02 14.80 -18.66
N PRO A 107 -1.15 15.46 -18.32
CA PRO A 107 -2.37 15.51 -19.16
C PRO A 107 -2.20 16.07 -20.58
N ALA A 108 -1.01 16.57 -20.96
CA ALA A 108 -0.68 16.96 -22.33
C ALA A 108 -0.28 15.79 -23.24
N ASP A 109 0.27 14.70 -22.67
CA ASP A 109 0.73 13.52 -23.41
C ASP A 109 -0.02 12.29 -22.87
N ALA A 110 -1.22 12.06 -23.39
CA ALA A 110 -2.09 10.95 -22.98
C ALA A 110 -1.46 9.60 -23.37
N TRP A 111 -0.94 8.84 -22.39
CA TRP A 111 -0.42 7.49 -22.60
C TRP A 111 -1.07 6.42 -21.70
N ILE A 112 -2.28 6.67 -21.21
CA ILE A 112 -3.21 5.58 -20.94
C ILE A 112 -3.96 5.36 -22.26
N PRO A 113 -3.69 4.28 -23.03
CA PRO A 113 -4.49 3.98 -24.20
C PRO A 113 -5.97 3.99 -23.80
N THR A 114 -6.87 4.56 -24.60
CA THR A 114 -8.29 4.70 -24.20
C THR A 114 -8.90 3.39 -23.69
N GLY A 115 -8.48 2.25 -24.24
CA GLY A 115 -8.90 0.92 -23.77
C GLY A 115 -8.43 0.53 -22.36
N MET A 116 -7.34 1.10 -21.84
CA MET A 116 -6.83 0.82 -20.50
C MET A 116 -7.69 1.46 -19.41
N VAL A 117 -8.24 2.67 -19.62
CA VAL A 117 -9.18 3.27 -18.65
C VAL A 117 -10.43 2.40 -18.51
N ASP A 118 -10.96 1.90 -19.63
CA ASP A 118 -12.15 1.05 -19.63
C ASP A 118 -11.89 -0.28 -18.92
N ILE A 119 -10.71 -0.88 -19.12
CA ILE A 119 -10.29 -2.08 -18.39
C ILE A 119 -10.14 -1.80 -16.90
N CYS A 120 -9.53 -0.68 -16.51
CA CYS A 120 -9.41 -0.31 -15.10
C CYS A 120 -10.78 -0.13 -14.45
N LYS A 121 -11.72 0.54 -15.14
CA LYS A 121 -13.10 0.70 -14.67
C LYS A 121 -13.83 -0.63 -14.55
N GLN A 122 -13.66 -1.51 -15.53
CA GLN A 122 -14.23 -2.85 -15.50
C GLN A 122 -13.72 -3.62 -14.28
N TRP A 123 -12.40 -3.72 -14.11
CA TRP A 123 -11.79 -4.46 -12.99
C TRP A 123 -12.17 -3.84 -11.65
N GLN A 124 -12.25 -2.50 -11.56
CA GLN A 124 -12.75 -1.83 -10.36
C GLN A 124 -14.21 -2.20 -10.06
N SER A 125 -15.06 -2.35 -11.09
CA SER A 125 -16.44 -2.79 -10.90
C SER A 125 -16.57 -4.28 -10.53
N GLU A 126 -15.56 -5.09 -10.85
CA GLU A 126 -15.49 -6.52 -10.51
C GLU A 126 -14.92 -6.77 -9.11
N GLY A 127 -14.35 -5.74 -8.47
CA GLY A 127 -13.90 -5.77 -7.09
C GLY A 127 -12.41 -5.46 -6.89
N PHE A 128 -11.63 -5.18 -7.93
CA PHE A 128 -10.23 -4.75 -7.74
C PHE A 128 -10.14 -3.30 -7.23
N GLU A 129 -9.11 -2.99 -6.45
CA GLU A 129 -8.82 -1.63 -6.01
C GLU A 129 -7.60 -1.08 -6.75
N PHE A 130 -7.57 0.22 -7.04
CA PHE A 130 -6.42 0.86 -7.68
C PHE A 130 -5.72 1.78 -6.68
N LEU A 131 -4.40 1.68 -6.59
CA LEU A 131 -3.57 2.50 -5.71
C LEU A 131 -2.74 3.50 -6.51
N TYR A 132 -2.34 4.59 -5.85
CA TYR A 132 -1.51 5.61 -6.49
C TYR A 132 -0.09 5.10 -6.68
N HIS A 133 0.41 5.13 -7.92
CA HIS A 133 1.80 4.83 -8.23
C HIS A 133 2.37 5.91 -9.18
N PRO A 134 2.91 7.02 -8.65
CA PRO A 134 3.37 8.15 -9.46
C PRO A 134 4.44 7.75 -10.48
N ASN A 135 4.56 8.55 -11.54
CA ASN A 135 5.50 8.29 -12.61
C ASN A 135 6.97 8.36 -12.13
N HIS A 136 7.74 7.31 -12.43
CA HIS A 136 9.12 7.13 -11.97
C HIS A 136 10.10 8.14 -12.60
N SER A 137 9.78 8.73 -13.77
CA SER A 137 10.68 9.67 -14.45
C SER A 137 10.81 11.04 -13.77
N GLU A 138 10.02 11.31 -12.73
CA GLU A 138 9.92 12.64 -12.11
C GLU A 138 10.84 12.82 -10.89
N GLY A 139 12.00 12.15 -10.85
CA GLY A 139 13.02 12.37 -9.82
C GLY A 139 12.77 11.69 -8.48
N TRP A 140 11.88 10.70 -8.41
CA TRP A 140 11.55 9.97 -7.17
C TRP A 140 12.73 9.26 -6.50
N TYR A 141 13.69 8.80 -7.29
CA TYR A 141 14.91 8.14 -6.86
C TYR A 141 15.98 8.24 -7.96
N ASP A 142 17.21 7.89 -7.64
CA ASP A 142 18.28 7.75 -8.63
C ASP A 142 18.02 6.54 -9.53
N ARG A 143 17.28 6.76 -10.62
CA ARG A 143 16.95 5.68 -11.56
C ARG A 143 18.15 5.32 -12.42
N ASP A 144 18.82 6.33 -12.94
CA ASP A 144 20.00 6.22 -13.80
C ASP A 144 20.76 7.55 -13.83
N ALA A 145 21.92 7.60 -14.48
CA ALA A 145 22.78 8.79 -14.52
C ALA A 145 22.12 10.03 -15.17
N GLN A 146 21.08 9.85 -15.99
CA GLN A 146 20.35 10.93 -16.63
C GLN A 146 19.09 11.35 -15.86
N HIS A 147 18.67 10.55 -14.87
CA HIS A 147 17.44 10.76 -14.09
C HIS A 147 17.75 10.63 -12.59
N PRO A 148 18.51 11.59 -12.03
CA PRO A 148 18.81 11.61 -10.61
C PRO A 148 17.57 11.95 -9.79
N HIS A 149 17.65 11.67 -8.49
CA HIS A 149 16.69 12.16 -7.51
C HIS A 149 16.57 13.69 -7.55
N ASP A 150 15.33 14.19 -7.47
CA ASP A 150 15.00 15.61 -7.44
C ASP A 150 13.74 15.85 -6.59
N ALA A 151 13.94 16.12 -5.30
CA ALA A 151 12.86 16.40 -4.34
C ALA A 151 11.87 17.49 -4.81
N SER A 152 12.31 18.44 -5.65
CA SER A 152 11.48 19.56 -6.08
C SER A 152 10.32 19.15 -7.00
N LYS A 153 10.39 17.95 -7.61
CA LYS A 153 9.39 17.45 -8.57
C LYS A 153 8.38 16.49 -7.97
N ILE A 154 8.65 15.96 -6.78
CA ILE A 154 7.90 14.85 -6.18
C ILE A 154 6.46 15.22 -5.88
N GLU A 155 6.24 16.39 -5.27
CA GLU A 155 4.89 16.83 -4.94
C GLU A 155 4.04 17.02 -6.21
N ALA A 156 4.61 17.65 -7.24
CA ALA A 156 3.92 17.82 -8.52
C ALA A 156 3.58 16.47 -9.17
N SER A 157 4.54 15.53 -9.19
CA SER A 157 4.35 14.18 -9.73
C SER A 157 3.24 13.40 -9.01
N ALA A 158 3.22 13.43 -7.67
CA ALA A 158 2.17 12.79 -6.88
C ALA A 158 0.79 13.44 -7.13
N LEU A 159 0.73 14.77 -7.18
CA LEU A 159 -0.51 15.49 -7.46
C LEU A 159 -1.04 15.22 -8.86
N ASP A 160 -0.17 15.10 -9.86
CA ASP A 160 -0.57 14.78 -11.22
C ASP A 160 -1.12 13.35 -11.32
N CYS A 161 -0.54 12.40 -10.57
CA CYS A 161 -1.13 11.06 -10.42
C CYS A 161 -2.54 11.11 -9.82
N ILE A 162 -2.74 11.88 -8.73
CA ILE A 162 -4.06 12.06 -8.10
C ILE A 162 -5.06 12.70 -9.08
N LYS A 163 -4.63 13.73 -9.83
CA LYS A 163 -5.46 14.38 -10.84
C LYS A 163 -5.86 13.43 -11.96
N ALA A 164 -4.94 12.56 -12.41
CA ALA A 164 -5.22 11.58 -13.45
C ALA A 164 -6.35 10.62 -13.04
N PHE A 165 -6.32 10.07 -11.82
CA PHE A 165 -7.40 9.23 -11.32
C PHE A 165 -8.75 9.94 -11.31
N LYS A 166 -8.77 11.21 -10.85
CA LYS A 166 -9.98 12.04 -10.89
C LYS A 166 -10.49 12.29 -12.31
N LEU A 167 -9.58 12.61 -13.24
CA LEU A 167 -9.90 12.85 -14.64
C LEU A 167 -10.53 11.61 -15.30
N TYR A 168 -10.01 10.43 -15.00
CA TYR A 168 -10.50 9.18 -15.56
C TYR A 168 -11.69 8.59 -14.80
N GLY A 169 -12.07 9.15 -13.65
CA GLY A 169 -13.17 8.64 -12.83
C GLY A 169 -12.83 7.31 -12.14
N LEU A 170 -11.55 7.11 -11.78
CA LEU A 170 -11.10 5.97 -10.99
C LEU A 170 -11.09 6.35 -9.52
N ASN A 171 -11.64 5.47 -8.67
CA ASN A 171 -11.57 5.62 -7.23
C ASN A 171 -10.27 5.01 -6.71
N ALA A 172 -9.60 5.69 -5.79
CA ALA A 172 -8.44 5.18 -5.09
C ALA A 172 -8.47 5.66 -3.64
N PRO A 173 -8.12 4.80 -2.68
CA PRO A 173 -7.88 5.24 -1.31
C PRO A 173 -6.63 6.13 -1.26
N SER A 174 -6.43 6.83 -0.15
CA SER A 174 -5.25 7.67 0.08
C SER A 174 -4.01 6.83 0.43
N ILE A 175 -3.63 5.93 -0.47
CA ILE A 175 -2.53 4.97 -0.31
C ILE A 175 -1.59 5.09 -1.51
N LEU A 176 -0.31 5.33 -1.21
CA LEU A 176 0.75 5.38 -2.19
C LEU A 176 1.50 4.04 -2.24
N VAL A 177 1.81 3.57 -3.44
CA VAL A 177 2.86 2.57 -3.63
C VAL A 177 4.10 3.32 -4.11
N TRP A 178 5.19 3.26 -3.31
CA TRP A 178 6.40 4.02 -3.58
C TRP A 178 7.02 3.64 -4.94
N PRO A 179 7.32 4.60 -5.83
CA PRO A 179 8.08 4.35 -7.06
C PRO A 179 9.47 3.78 -6.77
N GLY A 180 9.73 2.53 -7.13
CA GLY A 180 11.02 1.87 -6.89
C GLY A 180 11.51 2.01 -5.44
N ASN A 181 12.78 2.39 -5.27
CA ASN A 181 13.42 2.57 -3.96
C ASN A 181 13.24 3.99 -3.37
N SER A 182 12.28 4.77 -3.86
CA SER A 182 12.11 6.18 -3.46
C SER A 182 11.81 6.42 -1.98
N ALA A 183 11.40 5.39 -1.23
CA ALA A 183 11.27 5.46 0.23
C ALA A 183 12.62 5.65 0.95
N GLU A 184 13.74 5.36 0.30
CA GLU A 184 15.09 5.51 0.87
C GLU A 184 15.58 6.97 0.91
N PHE A 185 14.87 7.89 0.22
CA PHE A 185 15.23 9.30 0.12
C PHE A 185 14.43 10.11 1.16
N PRO A 186 15.06 10.58 2.25
CA PRO A 186 14.34 11.17 3.39
C PRO A 186 13.49 12.39 3.02
N ASP A 187 13.93 13.18 2.02
CA ASP A 187 13.24 14.39 1.58
C ASP A 187 11.87 14.10 0.92
N ASN A 188 11.63 12.87 0.48
CA ASN A 188 10.35 12.48 -0.08
C ASN A 188 9.29 12.27 1.02
N MET A 189 9.70 11.86 2.23
CA MET A 189 8.80 11.46 3.30
C MET A 189 7.83 12.57 3.73
N PRO A 190 8.26 13.83 3.98
CA PRO A 190 7.33 14.92 4.31
C PRO A 190 6.27 15.16 3.23
N ILE A 191 6.63 14.99 1.95
CA ILE A 191 5.71 15.16 0.82
C ILE A 191 4.69 14.03 0.79
N VAL A 192 5.12 12.78 1.01
CA VAL A 192 4.22 11.63 1.06
C VAL A 192 3.25 11.73 2.24
N LYS A 193 3.73 12.06 3.45
CA LYS A 193 2.89 12.29 4.63
C LYS A 193 1.84 13.38 4.40
N LYS A 194 2.22 14.43 3.66
CA LYS A 194 1.32 15.52 3.27
C LYS A 194 0.19 15.05 2.34
N LEU A 195 0.42 14.06 1.48
CA LEU A 195 -0.51 13.73 0.39
C LEU A 195 -1.29 12.43 0.61
N PHE A 196 -0.76 11.49 1.38
CA PHE A 196 -1.29 10.13 1.52
C PHE A 196 -1.42 9.75 2.99
N GLU A 197 -2.45 8.97 3.34
CA GLU A 197 -2.62 8.48 4.71
C GLU A 197 -1.61 7.39 5.07
N CYS A 198 -1.26 6.53 4.11
CA CYS A 198 -0.26 5.49 4.27
C CYS A 198 0.45 5.20 2.93
N ALA A 199 1.57 4.49 3.00
CA ALA A 199 2.36 4.16 1.82
C ALA A 199 3.11 2.82 1.96
N VAL A 200 3.21 2.10 0.84
CA VAL A 200 3.77 0.75 0.73
C VAL A 200 5.05 0.75 -0.09
N ALA A 201 6.16 0.31 0.50
CA ALA A 201 7.49 0.30 -0.09
C ALA A 201 7.73 -0.96 -0.94
N ALA A 202 8.68 -0.90 -1.89
CA ALA A 202 9.06 -2.01 -2.77
C ALA A 202 9.86 -3.15 -2.12
N THR A 203 10.04 -3.12 -0.79
CA THR A 203 10.80 -4.14 -0.06
C THR A 203 10.39 -5.56 -0.48
N TYR A 204 11.36 -6.47 -0.59
CA TYR A 204 11.11 -7.74 -1.24
C TYR A 204 10.81 -8.89 -0.29
N ASN A 205 11.44 -8.92 0.88
CA ASN A 205 11.40 -10.07 1.77
C ASN A 205 11.18 -9.65 3.22
N LEU A 206 10.18 -8.81 3.45
CA LEU A 206 9.89 -8.25 4.76
C LEU A 206 8.38 -8.33 5.08
N ILE A 207 8.06 -8.33 6.37
CA ILE A 207 6.70 -8.47 6.92
C ILE A 207 6.40 -7.27 7.83
N ASN A 208 5.12 -6.89 7.93
CA ASN A 208 4.68 -5.86 8.87
C ASN A 208 4.29 -6.51 10.20
N HIS A 209 5.25 -6.49 11.13
CA HIS A 209 5.03 -6.89 12.51
C HIS A 209 4.44 -5.73 13.31
N ASN A 210 3.26 -5.96 13.93
CA ASN A 210 2.57 -4.95 14.73
C ASN A 210 2.47 -3.59 14.01
N SER A 211 2.94 -2.54 14.68
CA SER A 211 3.11 -1.17 14.16
C SER A 211 4.60 -0.82 14.06
N ASP A 212 5.51 -1.78 13.91
CA ASP A 212 6.97 -1.53 13.95
C ASP A 212 7.48 -0.63 12.81
N ASN A 213 6.62 -0.36 11.82
CA ASN A 213 6.91 0.49 10.67
C ASN A 213 6.09 1.78 10.75
N ASP A 214 6.69 2.89 10.32
CA ASP A 214 5.95 4.10 9.94
C ASP A 214 4.88 3.70 8.91
N ARG A 215 3.66 4.21 9.06
CA ARG A 215 2.55 3.89 8.15
C ARG A 215 2.81 4.27 6.70
N HIS A 216 3.82 5.11 6.42
CA HIS A 216 4.29 5.46 5.08
C HIS A 216 5.50 4.64 4.65
N SER A 217 5.82 3.55 5.33
CA SER A 217 6.92 2.64 5.02
C SER A 217 6.50 1.17 5.25
N LEU A 218 5.25 0.85 4.91
CA LEU A 218 4.74 -0.50 4.98
C LEU A 218 5.54 -1.42 4.04
N LYS A 219 5.83 -2.61 4.51
CA LYS A 219 6.72 -3.58 3.87
C LYS A 219 5.93 -4.60 3.05
N ARG A 220 6.57 -5.12 2.01
CA ARG A 220 6.07 -6.18 1.14
C ARG A 220 6.94 -7.44 1.21
N LEU A 221 6.26 -8.58 1.03
CA LEU A 221 6.86 -9.85 0.65
C LEU A 221 6.60 -10.03 -0.85
N SER A 222 7.55 -9.62 -1.67
CA SER A 222 7.50 -9.71 -3.12
C SER A 222 7.83 -11.11 -3.64
N PHE A 223 7.08 -11.56 -4.65
CA PHE A 223 7.33 -12.79 -5.39
C PHE A 223 8.67 -12.77 -6.15
N GLU A 224 9.24 -11.59 -6.42
CA GLU A 224 10.61 -11.48 -6.94
C GLU A 224 11.67 -12.06 -6.00
N SER A 225 11.35 -12.27 -4.71
CA SER A 225 12.23 -12.99 -3.80
C SER A 225 12.56 -14.41 -4.31
N LEU A 226 11.69 -15.00 -5.14
CA LEU A 226 11.94 -16.26 -5.81
C LEU A 226 13.09 -16.13 -6.81
N SER A 227 12.93 -15.26 -7.83
CA SER A 227 13.92 -15.09 -8.90
C SER A 227 15.26 -14.52 -8.43
N ARG A 228 15.28 -13.85 -7.28
CA ARG A 228 16.50 -13.37 -6.62
C ARG A 228 17.22 -14.44 -5.80
N GLY A 229 16.66 -15.65 -5.71
CA GLY A 229 17.21 -16.76 -4.93
C GLY A 229 17.17 -16.53 -3.42
N TRP A 230 16.35 -15.59 -2.95
CA TRP A 230 16.24 -15.25 -1.53
C TRP A 230 15.28 -16.15 -0.77
N LEU A 231 14.27 -16.66 -1.47
CA LEU A 231 13.32 -17.63 -0.94
C LEU A 231 13.00 -18.68 -2.01
N THR A 232 12.76 -19.91 -1.56
CA THR A 232 11.96 -20.86 -2.34
C THR A 232 10.47 -20.60 -2.13
N LYS A 233 9.62 -21.14 -3.02
CA LYS A 233 8.16 -21.14 -2.86
C LYS A 233 7.76 -21.74 -1.51
N THR A 234 8.37 -22.87 -1.12
CA THR A 234 8.14 -23.50 0.18
C THR A 234 8.49 -22.56 1.35
N GLN A 235 9.63 -21.87 1.28
CA GLN A 235 10.04 -20.92 2.31
C GLN A 235 9.12 -19.70 2.37
N MET A 236 8.66 -19.20 1.22
CA MET A 236 7.71 -18.09 1.15
C MET A 236 6.37 -18.47 1.80
N LYS A 237 5.81 -19.64 1.46
CA LYS A 237 4.58 -20.16 2.08
C LYS A 237 4.71 -20.30 3.60
N LYS A 238 5.83 -20.87 4.07
CA LYS A 238 6.10 -20.96 5.52
C LYS A 238 6.12 -19.58 6.17
N ARG A 239 6.79 -18.61 5.55
CA ARG A 239 6.91 -17.25 6.08
C ARG A 239 5.56 -16.52 6.15
N ILE A 240 4.69 -16.71 5.16
CA ILE A 240 3.30 -16.22 5.19
C ILE A 240 2.56 -16.85 6.38
N LYS A 241 2.65 -18.17 6.54
CA LYS A 241 1.98 -18.87 7.64
C LYS A 241 2.44 -18.39 9.01
N ASP A 242 3.77 -18.32 9.22
CA ASP A 242 4.34 -17.87 10.50
C ASP A 242 3.90 -16.44 10.83
N ALA A 243 3.83 -15.55 9.82
CA ALA A 243 3.34 -14.18 9.99
C ALA A 243 1.86 -14.14 10.40
N ILE A 244 1.02 -14.97 9.77
CA ILE A 244 -0.41 -15.07 10.12
C ILE A 244 -0.61 -15.64 11.52
N ASP A 245 0.16 -16.66 11.91
CA ASP A 245 0.11 -17.22 13.26
C ASP A 245 0.49 -16.16 14.33
N ASN A 246 1.31 -15.17 13.97
CA ASN A 246 1.73 -14.05 14.83
C ASN A 246 0.78 -12.84 14.83
N GLY A 247 -0.28 -12.83 14.01
CA GLY A 247 -1.18 -11.68 13.88
C GLY A 247 -0.68 -10.57 12.93
N ASP A 248 0.39 -10.83 12.18
CA ASP A 248 1.01 -9.83 11.32
C ASP A 248 0.17 -9.47 10.10
N TRP A 249 0.56 -8.38 9.45
CA TRP A 249 0.03 -8.01 8.14
C TRP A 249 1.06 -8.34 7.05
N VAL A 250 0.70 -9.31 6.22
CA VAL A 250 1.46 -9.67 5.03
C VAL A 250 0.91 -8.88 3.85
N ILE A 251 1.72 -8.01 3.25
CA ILE A 251 1.42 -7.42 1.95
C ILE A 251 2.25 -8.18 0.91
N LEU A 252 1.59 -9.00 0.10
CA LEU A 252 2.24 -9.69 -1.02
C LEU A 252 2.49 -8.70 -2.15
N GLY A 253 3.66 -8.76 -2.78
CA GLY A 253 4.03 -7.89 -3.89
C GLY A 253 4.27 -8.66 -5.19
N SER A 254 3.74 -8.17 -6.29
CA SER A 254 4.06 -8.65 -7.64
C SER A 254 4.43 -7.51 -8.58
N HIS A 255 5.12 -7.86 -9.67
CA HIS A 255 5.39 -7.07 -10.89
C HIS A 255 5.01 -7.94 -12.09
N PHE A 256 3.73 -8.01 -12.44
CA PHE A 256 3.29 -8.92 -13.52
C PHE A 256 3.75 -8.45 -14.92
N ASN A 257 4.17 -7.21 -15.06
CA ASN A 257 4.77 -6.71 -16.30
C ASN A 257 6.15 -7.34 -16.63
N SER A 258 6.80 -7.96 -15.65
CA SER A 258 8.14 -8.56 -15.78
C SER A 258 8.16 -10.06 -15.50
N ILE A 259 6.99 -10.68 -15.29
CA ILE A 259 6.89 -12.10 -14.97
C ILE A 259 6.92 -12.96 -16.24
N SER A 260 7.55 -14.13 -16.15
CA SER A 260 7.52 -15.10 -17.25
C SER A 260 6.19 -15.86 -17.28
N ASP A 261 5.66 -16.14 -18.47
CA ASP A 261 4.48 -17.02 -18.67
C ASP A 261 4.85 -18.52 -18.58
N SER A 262 5.97 -18.85 -17.93
CA SER A 262 6.39 -20.24 -17.78
C SER A 262 5.47 -20.97 -16.82
N GLU A 263 4.96 -22.11 -17.26
CA GLU A 263 4.14 -23.02 -16.45
C GLU A 263 4.99 -24.16 -15.86
N THR A 264 6.31 -24.13 -16.04
CA THR A 264 7.21 -25.15 -15.50
C THR A 264 7.28 -24.97 -13.98
N PRO A 265 6.86 -25.98 -13.18
CA PRO A 265 6.95 -25.89 -11.73
C PRO A 265 8.42 -25.97 -11.31
N ASP A 266 8.93 -24.89 -10.74
CA ASP A 266 10.19 -24.90 -10.03
C ASP A 266 10.06 -24.08 -8.74
N GLU A 267 10.93 -24.32 -7.77
CA GLU A 267 10.81 -23.73 -6.44
C GLU A 267 11.30 -22.28 -6.37
N THR A 268 11.92 -21.73 -7.41
CA THR A 268 12.68 -20.46 -7.36
C THR A 268 12.40 -19.51 -8.52
N SER A 269 11.57 -19.87 -9.48
CA SER A 269 11.25 -18.96 -10.59
C SER A 269 10.12 -18.04 -10.23
N TYR A 270 10.31 -16.80 -10.63
CA TYR A 270 9.24 -15.82 -10.68
C TYR A 270 8.45 -16.00 -11.98
N ASN A 271 7.44 -16.86 -11.92
CA ASN A 271 6.54 -17.19 -13.02
C ASN A 271 5.08 -17.19 -12.57
N ILE A 272 4.17 -17.10 -13.54
CA ILE A 272 2.73 -17.02 -13.27
C ILE A 272 2.23 -18.17 -12.39
N ALA A 273 2.65 -19.41 -12.68
CA ALA A 273 2.18 -20.59 -11.96
C ALA A 273 2.51 -20.52 -10.45
N ASN A 274 3.73 -20.15 -10.10
CA ASN A 274 4.15 -20.00 -8.71
C ASN A 274 3.40 -18.87 -8.00
N VAL A 275 3.17 -17.74 -8.67
CA VAL A 275 2.42 -16.62 -8.08
C VAL A 275 0.98 -17.02 -7.78
N LEU A 276 0.28 -17.62 -8.75
CA LEU A 276 -1.10 -18.06 -8.54
C LEU A 276 -1.21 -19.11 -7.41
N GLU A 277 -0.26 -20.05 -7.35
CA GLU A 277 -0.22 -21.06 -6.29
C GLU A 277 0.00 -20.46 -4.90
N ILE A 278 0.85 -19.43 -4.79
CA ILE A 278 1.10 -18.75 -3.51
C ILE A 278 -0.09 -17.87 -3.13
N LEU A 279 -0.72 -17.17 -4.08
CA LEU A 279 -1.95 -16.40 -3.83
C LEU A 279 -3.08 -17.29 -3.33
N GLU A 280 -3.31 -18.46 -3.96
CA GLU A 280 -4.32 -19.42 -3.51
C GLU A 280 -4.02 -19.94 -2.10
N TYR A 281 -2.76 -20.30 -1.84
CA TYR A 281 -2.34 -20.73 -0.52
C TYR A 281 -2.55 -19.65 0.54
N ALA A 282 -2.11 -18.43 0.26
CA ALA A 282 -2.25 -17.30 1.18
C ALA A 282 -3.73 -17.02 1.48
N HIS A 283 -4.57 -16.94 0.44
CA HIS A 283 -6.00 -16.74 0.59
C HIS A 283 -6.69 -17.86 1.40
N SER A 284 -6.21 -19.09 1.29
CA SER A 284 -6.73 -20.22 2.09
C SER A 284 -6.42 -20.11 3.60
N LEU A 285 -5.35 -19.41 3.97
CA LEU A 285 -4.98 -19.16 5.37
C LEU A 285 -5.75 -17.98 5.96
N CYS A 286 -5.85 -16.90 5.21
CA CYS A 286 -6.52 -15.66 5.58
C CYS A 286 -7.00 -15.00 4.29
N PRO A 287 -8.31 -14.71 4.14
CA PRO A 287 -8.83 -14.08 2.94
C PRO A 287 -8.03 -12.81 2.60
N ILE A 288 -7.52 -12.76 1.37
CA ILE A 288 -6.85 -11.58 0.83
C ILE A 288 -7.87 -10.45 0.75
N ARG A 289 -7.53 -9.31 1.35
CA ARG A 289 -8.33 -8.08 1.37
C ARG A 289 -7.54 -6.91 0.81
N HIS A 290 -8.25 -5.89 0.36
CA HIS A 290 -7.63 -4.63 -0.06
C HIS A 290 -6.74 -4.05 1.04
N THR A 291 -5.64 -3.43 0.62
CA THR A 291 -4.73 -2.74 1.55
C THR A 291 -5.48 -1.65 2.31
N SER A 292 -6.46 -0.98 1.68
CA SER A 292 -7.32 0.01 2.31
C SER A 292 -8.17 -0.54 3.45
N ASP A 293 -8.76 -1.73 3.30
CA ASP A 293 -9.57 -2.37 4.33
C ASP A 293 -8.72 -2.72 5.56
N VAL A 294 -7.54 -3.30 5.33
CA VAL A 294 -6.63 -3.68 6.41
C VAL A 294 -6.06 -2.43 7.09
N TRP A 295 -5.69 -1.40 6.30
CA TRP A 295 -5.28 -0.10 6.81
C TRP A 295 -6.35 0.51 7.71
N ASN A 296 -7.59 0.65 7.23
CA ASN A 296 -8.67 1.27 7.99
C ASN A 296 -8.99 0.52 9.29
N GLN A 297 -8.91 -0.81 9.26
CA GLN A 297 -9.08 -1.63 10.47
C GLN A 297 -7.98 -1.34 11.51
N ARG A 298 -6.74 -1.16 11.05
CA ARG A 298 -5.56 -1.01 11.90
C ARG A 298 -5.16 0.46 12.15
N LYS A 299 -5.70 1.45 11.43
CA LYS A 299 -5.40 2.89 11.56
C LYS A 299 -5.47 3.37 13.01
N PRO A 300 -6.47 2.98 13.83
CA PRO A 300 -6.49 3.34 15.25
C PRO A 300 -5.24 2.88 16.02
N MET A 301 -4.65 1.73 15.68
CA MET A 301 -3.41 1.24 16.30
C MET A 301 -2.26 2.22 16.10
N TRP A 302 -2.00 2.64 14.86
CA TRP A 302 -0.92 3.59 14.57
C TRP A 302 -1.17 4.95 15.22
N LEU A 303 -2.40 5.44 15.17
CA LEU A 303 -2.79 6.69 15.82
C LEU A 303 -2.55 6.65 17.34
N LEU A 304 -2.98 5.58 18.00
CA LEU A 304 -2.86 5.44 19.46
C LEU A 304 -1.41 5.23 19.92
N LEU A 305 -0.56 4.67 19.04
CA LEU A 305 0.86 4.44 19.32
C LEU A 305 1.75 5.61 18.86
N GLY A 306 1.18 6.63 18.22
CA GLY A 306 1.91 7.81 17.73
C GLY A 306 2.89 7.49 16.59
N LYS A 307 2.51 6.56 15.70
CA LYS A 307 3.34 6.07 14.58
C LYS A 307 2.76 6.39 13.21
#